data_AF-A0A383BEC4-F1
#
_entry.id   AF-A0A383BEC4-F1
#
_cell.length_a   1.000
_cell.length_b   1.000
_cell.length_c   1.000
_cell.angle_alpha   90.00
_cell.angle_beta   90.00
_cell.angle_gamma   90.00
#
_symmetry.space_group_name_H-M   'P 1'
#
loop_
_entity.id
_entity.type
_entity.pdbx_description
1 polymer ?
#
loop_
_entity_poly.entity_id
_entity_poly.type
_entity_poly.pdbx_seq_one_letter_code
_entity_poly.pdbx_strand_id
1 'polypeptide(L)'
;MKSTFMALLTFSLCVPLVAADKKPIIADPIVEKAVRKSLKKPTGELTKADLEKVTRLILYNNKLTSVKGLEKLTKLEWLNLPNNQLTDVTGLEKLTQLKYL
;
A
#
# COMPACT_ATOMS: atom_id res chain seq x y z
N MET A 1 27.79 -52.32 20.36
CA MET A 1 28.67 -51.37 19.65
C MET A 1 27.80 -50.29 19.01
N LYS A 2 28.01 -49.03 19.41
CA LYS A 2 27.88 -47.76 18.64
C LYS A 2 26.57 -47.60 17.83
N SER A 3 25.75 -46.56 17.99
CA SER A 3 26.08 -45.17 18.25
C SER A 3 24.78 -44.42 18.55
N THR A 4 24.85 -43.58 19.59
CA THR A 4 24.19 -42.28 19.74
C THR A 4 24.00 -41.56 18.40
N PHE A 5 22.87 -40.86 18.18
CA PHE A 5 22.85 -39.49 17.65
C PHE A 5 21.47 -38.81 17.81
N MET A 6 21.49 -37.79 18.68
CA MET A 6 20.74 -36.52 18.70
C MET A 6 19.25 -36.47 18.35
N ALA A 7 18.49 -36.12 19.40
CA ALA A 7 17.39 -35.19 19.32
C ALA A 7 17.82 -33.86 18.67
N LEU A 8 17.08 -33.43 17.64
CA LEU A 8 16.98 -32.02 17.29
C LEU A 8 15.49 -31.68 17.28
N LEU A 9 15.09 -31.01 18.35
CA LEU A 9 13.91 -30.17 18.43
C LEU A 9 13.91 -29.24 17.21
N THR A 10 13.19 -29.61 16.16
CA THR A 10 12.70 -28.60 15.24
C THR A 10 11.57 -27.91 15.98
N PHE A 11 11.94 -26.79 16.60
CA PHE A 11 11.03 -25.78 17.10
C PHE A 11 10.21 -25.33 15.89
N SER A 12 9.13 -26.04 15.62
CA SER A 12 8.10 -25.58 14.70
C SER A 12 7.51 -24.35 15.35
N LEU A 13 8.14 -23.21 15.06
CA LEU A 13 7.46 -21.93 15.04
C LEU A 13 6.38 -22.08 13.98
N CYS A 14 5.27 -22.68 14.42
CA CYS A 14 3.95 -22.41 13.92
C CYS A 14 3.76 -20.90 14.10
N VAL A 15 4.30 -20.13 13.15
CA VAL A 15 3.73 -18.83 12.83
C VAL A 15 2.36 -19.20 12.29
N PRO A 16 1.25 -18.87 12.98
CA PRO A 16 -0.05 -19.10 12.39
C PRO A 16 -0.11 -18.24 11.13
N LEU A 17 -0.01 -18.91 9.98
CA LEU A 17 -0.36 -18.41 8.66
C LEU A 17 -1.88 -18.23 8.66
N VAL A 18 -2.35 -17.23 9.40
CA VAL A 18 -3.67 -16.65 9.22
C VAL A 18 -3.44 -15.20 8.81
N ALA A 19 -2.72 -15.01 7.71
CA ALA A 19 -2.99 -13.88 6.86
C ALA A 19 -4.20 -14.31 6.02
N ALA A 20 -5.40 -14.15 6.59
CA ALA A 20 -6.62 -14.27 5.81
C ALA A 20 -6.43 -13.42 4.54
N ASP A 21 -6.79 -13.97 3.38
CA ASP A 21 -6.66 -13.43 2.03
C ASP A 21 -7.48 -12.14 1.79
N LYS A 22 -7.38 -11.19 2.71
CA LYS A 22 -8.04 -9.89 2.63
C LYS A 22 -7.16 -9.03 1.74
N LYS A 23 -7.56 -8.98 0.46
CA LYS A 23 -6.92 -8.15 -0.55
C LYS A 23 -6.68 -6.73 0.01
N PRO A 24 -5.45 -6.19 -0.09
CA PRO A 24 -5.15 -4.88 0.46
C PRO A 24 -6.02 -3.82 -0.23
N ILE A 25 -6.49 -2.84 0.56
CA ILE A 25 -7.38 -1.78 0.07
C ILE A 25 -6.73 -0.91 -1.02
N ILE A 26 -5.41 -0.74 -0.92
CA ILE A 26 -4.54 -0.18 -1.95
C ILE A 26 -3.58 -1.30 -2.38
N ALA A 27 -3.64 -1.72 -3.64
CA ALA A 27 -2.81 -2.82 -4.14
C ALA A 27 -1.46 -2.35 -4.70
N ASP A 28 -1.36 -1.10 -5.16
CA ASP A 28 -0.11 -0.56 -5.69
C ASP A 28 0.84 -0.22 -4.53
N PRO A 29 2.04 -0.82 -4.48
CA PRO A 29 2.96 -0.64 -3.36
C PRO A 29 3.55 0.78 -3.27
N ILE A 30 3.68 1.49 -4.40
CA ILE A 30 4.15 2.88 -4.42
C ILE A 30 3.07 3.78 -3.82
N VAL A 31 1.82 3.60 -4.25
CA VAL A 31 0.67 4.34 -3.70
C VAL A 31 0.49 4.04 -2.22
N GLU A 32 0.53 2.76 -1.82
CA GLU A 32 0.39 2.36 -0.43
C GLU A 32 1.48 3.01 0.44
N LYS A 33 2.74 2.95 0.01
CA LYS A 33 3.87 3.57 0.73
C LYS A 33 3.68 5.08 0.88
N ALA A 34 3.22 5.76 -0.16
CA ALA A 34 2.95 7.20 -0.11
C ALA A 34 1.80 7.53 0.85
N VAL A 35 0.72 6.74 0.84
CA VAL A 35 -0.41 6.88 1.77
C VAL A 35 0.05 6.67 3.21
N ARG A 36 0.81 5.62 3.49
CA ARG A 36 1.37 5.35 4.82
C ARG A 36 2.26 6.50 5.31
N LYS A 37 3.10 7.05 4.43
CA LYS A 37 3.93 8.22 4.74
C LYS A 37 3.08 9.45 5.08
N SER A 38 2.04 9.71 4.29
CA SER A 38 1.10 10.83 4.53
C SER A 38 0.38 10.69 5.87
N LEU A 39 -0.03 9.47 6.22
CA LEU A 39 -0.76 9.19 7.46
C LEU A 39 0.13 9.01 8.69
N LYS A 40 1.46 9.01 8.52
CA LYS A 40 2.44 8.63 9.56
C LYS A 40 2.11 7.26 10.18
N LYS A 41 1.64 6.31 9.36
CA LYS A 41 1.19 4.97 9.76
C LYS A 41 1.98 3.89 8.99
N PRO A 42 3.19 3.51 9.45
CA PRO A 42 4.07 2.62 8.69
C PRO A 42 3.60 1.17 8.67
N THR A 43 2.84 0.72 9.66
CA THR A 43 2.41 -0.69 9.83
C THR A 43 0.90 -0.79 10.05
N GLY A 44 0.39 -2.03 10.06
CA GLY A 44 -1.02 -2.33 10.28
C GLY A 44 -1.91 -2.16 9.02
N GLU A 45 -3.16 -2.60 9.14
CA GLU A 45 -4.17 -2.50 8.08
C GLU A 45 -4.55 -1.03 7.84
N LEU A 46 -4.61 -0.64 6.56
CA LEU A 46 -5.20 0.62 6.14
C LEU A 46 -6.71 0.44 6.03
N THR A 47 -7.46 1.28 6.73
CA THR A 47 -8.92 1.26 6.73
C THR A 47 -9.49 2.33 5.80
N LYS A 48 -10.79 2.24 5.47
CA LYS A 48 -11.47 3.32 4.72
C LYS A 48 -11.37 4.68 5.43
N ALA A 49 -11.51 4.69 6.76
CA ALA A 49 -11.39 5.90 7.57
C ALA A 49 -9.96 6.49 7.55
N ASP A 50 -8.94 5.66 7.34
CA ASP A 50 -7.57 6.16 7.13
C ASP A 50 -7.46 6.86 5.78
N LEU A 51 -8.03 6.29 4.71
CA LEU A 51 -7.99 6.88 3.37
C LEU A 51 -8.73 8.22 3.29
N GLU A 52 -9.82 8.39 4.04
CA GLU A 52 -10.57 9.64 4.11
C GLU A 52 -9.77 10.81 4.73
N LYS A 53 -8.69 10.52 5.46
CA LYS A 53 -7.78 11.55 6.02
C LYS A 53 -6.73 12.03 5.01
N VAL A 54 -6.56 11.34 3.88
CA VAL A 54 -5.54 11.68 2.89
C VAL A 54 -6.08 12.78 1.97
N THR A 55 -5.65 14.02 2.20
CA THR A 55 -6.02 15.19 1.39
C THR A 55 -4.90 15.65 0.46
N ARG A 56 -3.66 15.27 0.74
CA ARG A 56 -2.48 15.57 -0.07
C ARG A 56 -1.63 14.33 -0.25
N LEU A 57 -1.24 14.03 -1.49
CA LEU A 57 -0.37 12.90 -1.79
C LEU A 57 0.78 13.31 -2.72
N ILE A 58 1.99 12.92 -2.32
CA ILE A 58 3.23 13.21 -3.05
C ILE A 58 3.70 11.93 -3.73
N LEU A 59 3.68 11.89 -5.06
CA LEU A 59 4.08 10.72 -5.86
C LEU A 59 5.13 11.05 -6.94
N TYR A 60 5.74 12.24 -6.90
CA TYR A 60 6.77 12.62 -7.87
C TYR A 60 8.00 11.70 -7.80
N ASN A 61 8.70 11.54 -8.93
CA ASN A 61 9.93 10.76 -9.04
C ASN A 61 9.76 9.30 -8.59
N ASN A 62 8.73 8.64 -9.11
CA ASN A 62 8.47 7.22 -8.93
C ASN A 62 8.41 6.51 -10.30
N LYS A 63 8.03 5.22 -10.29
CA LYS A 63 7.90 4.40 -11.50
C LYS A 63 6.45 3.99 -11.73
N LEU A 64 5.48 4.85 -11.38
CA LEU A 64 4.08 4.56 -11.65
C LEU A 64 3.84 4.52 -13.15
N THR A 65 3.21 3.44 -13.62
CA THR A 65 2.72 3.28 -14.99
C THR A 65 1.22 3.51 -15.11
N SER A 66 0.50 3.41 -13.98
CA SER A 66 -0.92 3.75 -13.88
C SER A 66 -1.23 4.44 -12.55
N VAL A 67 -2.41 5.04 -12.47
CA VAL A 67 -2.96 5.70 -11.27
C VAL A 67 -3.95 4.81 -10.49
N LYS A 68 -4.00 3.51 -10.82
CA LYS A 68 -4.97 2.58 -10.22
C LYS A 68 -4.76 2.48 -8.71
N GLY A 69 -5.86 2.53 -7.96
CA GLY A 69 -5.88 2.59 -6.51
C GLY A 69 -6.00 4.01 -5.96
N LEU A 70 -5.65 5.04 -6.73
CA LEU A 70 -5.86 6.43 -6.29
C LEU A 70 -7.35 6.75 -6.15
N GLU A 71 -8.23 6.11 -6.93
CA GLU A 71 -9.69 6.33 -6.86
C GLU A 71 -10.31 6.02 -5.48
N LYS A 72 -9.58 5.35 -4.59
CA LYS A 72 -9.99 5.10 -3.20
C LYS A 72 -9.81 6.33 -2.31
N LEU A 73 -9.00 7.31 -2.72
CA LEU A 73 -8.68 8.52 -1.97
C LEU A 73 -9.68 9.64 -2.29
N THR A 74 -10.95 9.42 -1.97
CA THR A 74 -12.06 10.31 -2.37
C THR A 74 -12.02 11.71 -1.76
N LYS A 75 -11.17 11.94 -0.77
CA LYS A 75 -10.92 13.25 -0.13
C LYS A 75 -9.63 13.92 -0.60
N LEU A 76 -8.95 13.35 -1.59
CA LEU A 76 -7.69 13.89 -2.12
C LEU A 76 -7.94 15.22 -2.84
N GLU A 77 -7.26 16.27 -2.40
CA GLU A 77 -7.36 17.63 -2.97
C GLU A 77 -6.10 18.04 -3.74
N TRP A 78 -4.95 17.47 -3.40
CA TRP A 78 -3.66 17.78 -4.02
C TRP A 78 -2.89 16.49 -4.33
N LEU A 79 -2.56 16.30 -5.60
CA LEU A 79 -1.80 15.16 -6.12
C LEU A 79 -0.59 15.69 -6.89
N ASN A 80 0.54 14.99 -6.83
CA ASN A 80 1.75 15.38 -7.55
C ASN A 80 2.40 14.14 -8.17
N LEU A 81 2.32 14.05 -9.49
CA LEU A 81 2.76 12.92 -10.32
C LEU A 81 3.96 13.14 -11.29
N PRO A 82 4.63 14.30 -11.43
CA PRO A 82 5.78 14.47 -12.32
C PRO A 82 6.88 13.43 -12.12
N ASN A 83 7.62 13.15 -13.18
CA ASN A 83 8.70 12.15 -13.19
C ASN A 83 8.19 10.74 -12.80
N ASN A 84 7.09 10.32 -13.42
CA ASN A 84 6.62 8.93 -13.47
C ASN A 84 6.62 8.43 -14.92
N GLN A 85 6.13 7.22 -15.16
CA GLN A 85 6.04 6.57 -16.48
C GLN A 85 4.58 6.27 -16.82
N LEU A 86 3.67 7.18 -16.45
CA LEU A 86 2.23 6.99 -16.59
C LEU A 86 1.86 6.85 -18.07
N THR A 87 1.27 5.72 -18.43
CA THR A 87 0.70 5.47 -19.75
C THR A 87 -0.83 5.41 -19.72
N ASP A 88 -1.41 5.26 -18.52
CA ASP A 88 -2.84 5.24 -18.28
C ASP A 88 -3.18 6.05 -17.01
N VAL A 89 -4.09 7.01 -17.17
CA VAL A 89 -4.59 7.88 -16.09
C VAL A 89 -6.07 7.64 -15.78
N THR A 90 -6.64 6.54 -16.29
CA THR A 90 -8.01 6.12 -15.99
C THR A 90 -8.17 5.91 -14.48
N GLY A 91 -9.18 6.55 -13.89
CA GLY A 91 -9.46 6.56 -12.46
C GLY A 91 -9.25 7.93 -11.81
N LEU A 92 -8.48 8.85 -12.41
CA LEU A 92 -8.35 10.22 -11.88
C LEU A 92 -9.69 10.97 -11.90
N GLU A 93 -10.59 10.65 -12.83
CA GLU A 93 -11.94 11.25 -12.91
C GLU A 93 -12.80 11.00 -11.66
N LYS A 94 -12.45 9.99 -10.85
CA LYS A 94 -13.15 9.67 -9.59
C LYS A 94 -12.68 10.53 -8.43
N LEU A 95 -11.58 11.27 -8.58
CA LEU A 95 -11.05 12.18 -7.57
C LEU A 95 -11.79 13.52 -7.62
N THR A 96 -13.08 13.50 -7.32
CA THR A 96 -13.98 14.65 -7.44
C THR A 96 -13.61 15.84 -6.56
N GLN A 97 -12.79 15.63 -5.53
CA GLN A 97 -12.29 16.68 -4.63
C GLN A 97 -10.94 17.26 -5.07
N LEU A 98 -10.34 16.76 -6.16
CA LEU A 98 -9.02 17.16 -6.61
C LEU A 98 -9.04 18.61 -7.14
N LYS A 99 -8.18 19.45 -6.56
CA LYS A 99 -8.04 20.87 -6.91
C LYS A 99 -6.72 21.16 -7.62
N TYR A 100 -5.70 20.32 -7.36
CA TYR A 100 -4.34 20.49 -7.85
C TYR A 100 -3.72 19.13 -8.24
N LEU A 101 -3.05 19.08 -9.39
CA LEU A 101 -2.45 17.88 -9.99
C LEU A 101 -1.03 18.15 -10.50
#